data_AF-A0A447JMH4-F1
#
_entry.id   AF-A0A447JMH4-F1
#
_cell.length_a   1.000
_cell.length_b   1.000
_cell.length_c   1.000
_cell.angle_alpha   90.00
_cell.angle_beta   90.00
_cell.angle_gamma   90.00
#
_symmetry.space_group_name_H-M   'P 1'
#
loop_
_entity.id
_entity.type
_entity.pdbx_description
1 polymer ?
#
loop_
_entity_poly.entity_id
_entity_poly.type
_entity_poly.pdbx_seq_one_letter_code
_entity_poly.pdbx_strand_id
1 'polypeptide(L)'
;MFLILILTSDPIDLTNGSSLNIGEGGYVDTDHLTIDSYSTVGLTESTGWSTYSNLYANTITVTNGGVLDVNVGQFDTEVFSTDKLELTSGNTADHNGNVVSGVFNIHSSDYVLNADLGERPYLGYHSG
;
A
#
# COMPACT_ATOMS: atom_id res chain seq x y z
N MET A 1 -10.21 -15.40 -23.15
CA MET A 1 -10.24 -13.93 -23.25
C MET A 1 -10.28 -13.41 -21.83
N PHE A 2 -9.13 -13.01 -21.30
CA PHE A 2 -9.04 -12.42 -19.97
C PHE A 2 -9.18 -10.90 -20.13
N LEU A 3 -10.11 -10.30 -19.40
CA LEU A 3 -10.26 -8.86 -19.34
C LEU A 3 -9.15 -8.32 -18.45
N ILE A 4 -8.30 -7.46 -18.99
CA ILE A 4 -7.38 -6.64 -18.20
C ILE A 4 -8.25 -5.69 -17.37
N LEU A 5 -8.19 -5.79 -16.04
CA LEU A 5 -8.91 -4.88 -15.15
C LEU A 5 -7.98 -3.71 -14.82
N ILE A 6 -8.32 -2.53 -15.36
CA ILE A 6 -7.69 -1.26 -14.99
C ILE A 6 -8.59 -0.58 -13.97
N LEU A 7 -8.01 -0.17 -12.84
CA LEU A 7 -8.68 0.68 -11.85
C LEU A 7 -8.00 2.04 -11.84
N THR A 8 -8.73 3.08 -12.24
CA THR A 8 -8.28 4.46 -12.18
C THR A 8 -9.22 5.26 -11.29
N SER A 9 -8.69 5.93 -10.27
CA SER A 9 -9.48 6.71 -9.30
C SER A 9 -8.62 7.79 -8.65
N ASP A 10 -9.19 8.92 -8.25
CA ASP A 10 -8.42 9.98 -7.57
C ASP A 10 -7.99 9.52 -6.16
N PRO A 11 -8.92 9.21 -5.21
CA PRO A 11 -8.56 8.42 -4.05
C PRO A 11 -9.05 6.96 -4.16
N ILE A 12 -8.29 6.04 -3.56
CA ILE A 12 -8.71 4.68 -3.23
C ILE A 12 -8.52 4.48 -1.72
N ASP A 13 -9.61 4.23 -1.01
CA ASP A 13 -9.58 3.95 0.42
C ASP A 13 -10.01 2.50 0.69
N LEU A 14 -9.08 1.71 1.22
CA LEU A 14 -9.35 0.37 1.72
C LEU A 14 -9.56 0.45 3.23
N THR A 15 -10.75 0.09 3.68
CA THR A 15 -11.13 0.08 5.09
C THR A 15 -11.79 -1.24 5.49
N ASN A 16 -11.99 -1.45 6.79
CA ASN A 16 -12.75 -2.58 7.33
C ASN A 16 -12.24 -3.98 6.90
N GLY A 17 -10.91 -4.17 6.84
CA GLY A 17 -10.32 -5.46 6.48
C GLY A 17 -10.52 -5.85 5.03
N SER A 18 -10.72 -4.88 4.14
CA SER A 18 -10.85 -5.11 2.69
C SER A 18 -9.52 -5.45 2.04
N SER A 19 -9.58 -6.12 0.88
CA SER A 19 -8.40 -6.53 0.13
C SER A 19 -8.42 -6.05 -1.31
N LEU A 20 -7.30 -5.51 -1.79
CA LEU A 20 -7.01 -5.26 -3.19
C LEU A 20 -5.81 -6.13 -3.61
N ASN A 21 -6.04 -7.10 -4.49
CA ASN A 21 -4.98 -7.96 -5.01
C ASN A 21 -4.65 -7.55 -6.44
N ILE A 22 -3.38 -7.25 -6.70
CA ILE A 22 -2.86 -6.82 -7.99
C ILE A 22 -1.84 -7.87 -8.43
N GLY A 23 -2.22 -8.66 -9.44
CA GLY A 23 -1.38 -9.68 -10.04
C GLY A 23 -1.05 -9.38 -11.50
N GLU A 24 -0.72 -10.43 -12.25
CA GLU A 24 -0.36 -10.34 -13.68
C GLU A 24 -1.41 -9.57 -14.50
N GLY A 25 -0.95 -8.55 -15.23
CA GLY A 25 -1.80 -7.72 -16.08
C GLY A 25 -2.77 -6.79 -15.34
N GLY A 26 -2.81 -6.79 -14.00
CA GLY A 26 -3.56 -5.80 -13.22
C GLY A 26 -2.87 -4.44 -13.24
N TYR A 27 -3.65 -3.37 -13.33
CA TYR A 27 -3.11 -2.00 -13.28
C TYR A 27 -4.01 -1.10 -12.44
N VAL A 28 -3.41 -0.42 -11.46
CA VAL A 28 -4.05 0.54 -10.58
C VAL A 28 -3.32 1.87 -10.70
N ASP A 29 -4.08 2.92 -10.95
CA ASP A 29 -3.58 4.29 -11.11
C ASP A 29 -4.42 5.22 -10.24
N THR A 30 -3.79 5.82 -9.24
CA THR A 30 -4.47 6.69 -8.31
C THR A 30 -3.59 7.85 -7.85
N ASP A 31 -4.21 8.92 -7.35
CA ASP A 31 -3.45 10.01 -6.72
C ASP A 31 -3.11 9.63 -5.28
N HIS A 32 -4.08 9.09 -4.52
CA HIS A 32 -3.89 8.69 -3.13
C HIS A 32 -4.47 7.30 -2.86
N LEU A 33 -3.62 6.42 -2.32
CA LEU A 33 -4.03 5.10 -1.82
C LEU A 33 -3.92 5.07 -0.30
N THR A 34 -5.05 4.86 0.38
CA THR A 34 -5.10 4.63 1.83
C THR A 34 -5.37 3.17 2.11
N ILE A 35 -4.47 2.51 2.86
CA ILE A 35 -4.64 1.16 3.37
C ILE A 35 -4.83 1.25 4.89
N ASP A 36 -6.07 1.06 5.32
CA ASP A 36 -6.50 1.34 6.68
C ASP A 36 -7.25 0.14 7.30
N SER A 37 -7.39 0.13 8.62
CA SER A 37 -8.30 -0.75 9.35
C SER A 37 -8.11 -2.24 9.00
N TYR A 38 -6.87 -2.71 9.07
CA TYR A 38 -6.44 -4.08 8.74
C TYR A 38 -6.68 -4.51 7.29
N SER A 39 -6.92 -3.55 6.39
CA SER A 39 -6.99 -3.84 4.96
C SER A 39 -5.63 -4.21 4.37
N THR A 40 -5.63 -4.85 3.21
CA THR A 40 -4.41 -5.30 2.54
C THR A 40 -4.41 -4.95 1.07
N VAL A 41 -3.28 -4.42 0.60
CA VAL A 41 -2.92 -4.40 -0.82
C VAL A 41 -1.85 -5.45 -1.04
N GLY A 42 -2.16 -6.46 -1.83
CA GLY A 42 -1.22 -7.52 -2.19
C GLY A 42 -0.73 -7.36 -3.62
N LEU A 43 0.58 -7.18 -3.79
CA LEU A 43 1.27 -7.28 -5.08
C LEU A 43 1.88 -8.67 -5.18
N THR A 44 1.24 -9.55 -5.93
CA THR A 44 1.58 -10.99 -5.98
C THR A 44 2.42 -11.33 -7.19
N GLU A 45 3.41 -12.20 -7.00
CA GLU A 45 4.33 -12.74 -8.03
C GLU A 45 3.61 -13.00 -9.35
N SER A 46 4.14 -12.40 -10.41
CA SER A 46 3.61 -12.46 -11.77
C SER A 46 4.70 -12.94 -12.72
N THR A 47 4.35 -13.75 -13.71
CA THR A 47 5.28 -14.19 -14.77
C THR A 47 5.64 -13.09 -15.79
N GLY A 48 5.09 -11.89 -15.62
CA GLY A 48 5.38 -10.72 -16.43
C GLY A 48 4.77 -9.46 -15.82
N TRP A 49 5.54 -8.75 -15.00
CA TRP A 49 5.22 -7.35 -14.71
C TRP A 49 5.38 -6.54 -16.00
N SER A 50 4.48 -5.58 -16.20
CA SER A 50 4.56 -4.67 -17.33
C SER A 50 5.86 -3.85 -17.23
N THR A 51 6.30 -3.23 -18.33
CA THR A 51 7.34 -2.17 -18.29
C THR A 51 6.96 -0.97 -17.42
N TYR A 52 5.71 -0.93 -16.92
CA TYR A 52 5.16 0.09 -16.05
C TYR A 52 4.74 -0.56 -14.73
N SER A 53 4.85 0.17 -13.62
CA SER A 53 4.35 -0.26 -12.32
C SER A 53 2.89 -0.65 -12.38
N ASN A 54 2.53 -1.78 -11.77
CA ASN A 54 1.14 -2.25 -11.71
C ASN A 54 0.31 -1.48 -10.67
N LEU A 55 0.99 -0.80 -9.74
CA LEU A 55 0.40 0.16 -8.84
C LEU A 55 1.15 1.49 -8.98
N TYR A 56 0.46 2.49 -9.48
CA TYR A 56 0.89 3.88 -9.43
C TYR A 56 0.04 4.64 -8.42
N ALA A 57 0.69 5.30 -7.46
CA ALA A 57 0.04 6.21 -6.52
C ALA A 57 0.99 7.35 -6.16
N ASN A 58 0.58 8.62 -6.29
CA ASN A 58 1.46 9.72 -5.86
C ASN A 58 1.78 9.61 -4.37
N THR A 59 0.78 9.27 -3.53
CA THR A 59 0.98 8.98 -2.10
C THR A 59 0.31 7.67 -1.72
N ILE A 60 1.05 6.83 -0.99
CA ILE A 60 0.51 5.64 -0.31
C ILE A 60 0.56 5.88 1.20
N THR A 61 -0.59 5.81 1.86
CA THR A 61 -0.70 5.82 3.32
C THR A 61 -1.06 4.42 3.82
N VAL A 62 -0.26 3.90 4.74
CA VAL A 62 -0.53 2.63 5.43
C VAL A 62 -0.70 2.92 6.92
N THR A 63 -1.86 2.56 7.48
CA THR A 63 -2.24 2.94 8.86
C THR A 63 -3.21 1.97 9.51
N ASN A 64 -3.44 2.11 10.82
CA ASN A 64 -4.30 1.26 11.67
C ASN A 64 -4.26 -0.24 11.30
N GLY A 65 -3.07 -0.83 11.19
CA GLY A 65 -2.89 -2.25 10.87
C GLY A 65 -3.05 -2.62 9.40
N GLY A 66 -3.27 -1.66 8.52
CA GLY A 66 -3.20 -1.86 7.07
C GLY A 66 -1.85 -2.41 6.63
N VAL A 67 -1.85 -3.16 5.53
CA VAL A 67 -0.65 -3.82 5.00
C VAL A 67 -0.50 -3.54 3.51
N LEU A 68 0.65 -2.97 3.13
CA LEU A 68 1.15 -3.03 1.76
C LEU A 68 2.10 -4.23 1.66
N ASP A 69 1.64 -5.29 1.00
CA ASP A 69 2.33 -6.57 0.89
C ASP A 69 2.94 -6.75 -0.50
N VAL A 70 4.26 -6.61 -0.60
CA VAL A 70 5.03 -6.72 -1.84
C VAL A 70 5.64 -8.12 -1.90
N ASN A 71 4.86 -9.04 -2.46
CA ASN A 71 5.24 -10.43 -2.64
C ASN A 71 5.62 -10.72 -4.09
N VAL A 72 6.79 -10.22 -4.49
CA VAL A 72 7.28 -10.24 -5.88
C VAL A 72 8.59 -11.02 -5.95
N GLY A 73 8.92 -11.56 -7.13
CA GLY A 73 10.15 -12.31 -7.34
C GLY A 73 11.39 -11.41 -7.18
N GLN A 74 12.55 -12.02 -6.91
CA GLN A 74 13.82 -11.29 -6.69
C GLN A 74 14.27 -10.40 -7.86
N PHE A 75 13.74 -10.63 -9.07
CA PHE A 75 14.11 -9.89 -10.29
C PHE A 75 13.03 -8.92 -10.77
N ASP A 76 11.92 -8.80 -10.02
CA ASP A 76 10.84 -7.90 -10.36
C ASP A 76 11.20 -6.48 -9.89
N THR A 77 11.46 -5.59 -10.84
CA THR A 77 11.77 -4.19 -10.57
C THR A 77 10.50 -3.33 -10.71
N GLU A 78 10.35 -2.32 -9.85
CA GLU A 78 9.34 -1.25 -9.98
C GLU A 78 7.87 -1.73 -9.97
N VAL A 79 7.56 -2.77 -9.18
CA VAL A 79 6.19 -3.32 -9.09
C VAL A 79 5.14 -2.29 -8.66
N PHE A 80 5.55 -1.32 -7.86
CA PHE A 80 4.78 -0.11 -7.61
C PHE A 80 5.67 1.14 -7.72
N SER A 81 5.04 2.28 -7.99
CA SER A 81 5.67 3.60 -8.01
C SER A 81 4.89 4.54 -7.10
N THR A 82 5.62 5.26 -6.25
CA THR A 82 5.04 6.32 -5.43
C THR A 82 6.06 7.40 -5.14
N ASP A 83 5.61 8.65 -5.06
CA ASP A 83 6.47 9.74 -4.60
C ASP A 83 6.67 9.64 -3.08
N LYS A 84 5.63 9.20 -2.36
CA LYS A 84 5.64 9.16 -0.90
C LYS A 84 4.97 7.91 -0.33
N LEU A 85 5.71 7.17 0.48
CA LEU A 85 5.18 6.12 1.34
C LEU A 85 5.10 6.62 2.79
N GLU A 86 3.88 6.71 3.31
CA GLU A 86 3.61 7.14 4.67
C GLU A 86 3.18 5.95 5.52
N LEU A 87 4.01 5.61 6.52
CA LEU A 87 3.70 4.59 7.51
C LEU A 87 3.35 5.29 8.82
N THR A 88 2.14 5.04 9.31
CA THR A 88 1.66 5.70 10.53
C THR A 88 1.10 4.69 11.50
N SER A 89 1.29 4.96 12.80
CA SER A 89 0.50 4.31 13.82
C SER A 89 -0.94 4.79 13.72
N GLY A 90 -1.88 3.87 13.77
CA GLY A 90 -3.28 4.21 13.89
C GLY A 90 -3.59 5.06 15.12
N ASN A 91 -4.61 5.93 15.02
CA ASN A 91 -5.12 6.71 16.17
C ASN A 91 -5.93 5.85 17.15
N THR A 92 -6.30 4.63 16.74
CA THR A 92 -7.16 3.74 17.52
C THR A 92 -6.32 2.58 17.97
N ALA A 93 -6.13 2.47 19.29
CA ALA A 93 -5.64 1.23 19.86
C ALA A 93 -6.62 0.10 19.48
N ASP A 94 -6.14 -1.12 19.26
CA ASP A 94 -7.05 -2.25 19.06
C ASP A 94 -8.00 -2.42 20.27
N HIS A 95 -8.93 -3.37 20.21
CA HIS A 95 -9.85 -3.65 21.31
C HIS A 95 -9.14 -4.00 22.64
N ASN A 96 -7.82 -4.21 22.61
CA ASN A 96 -6.97 -4.58 23.72
C ASN A 96 -6.05 -3.42 24.18
N GLY A 97 -6.12 -2.25 23.53
CA GLY A 97 -5.30 -1.09 23.86
C GLY A 97 -3.91 -1.08 23.21
N ASN A 98 -3.64 -1.94 22.21
CA ASN A 98 -2.37 -1.96 21.48
C ASN A 98 -2.36 -0.93 20.35
N VAL A 99 -1.27 -0.17 20.22
CA VAL A 99 -1.03 0.66 19.03
C VAL A 99 -0.74 -0.25 17.84
N VAL A 100 -1.53 -0.12 16.77
CA VAL A 100 -1.36 -0.91 15.55
C VAL A 100 -0.94 0.01 14.42
N SER A 101 0.28 -0.22 13.92
CA SER A 101 0.86 0.57 12.84
C SER A 101 0.58 -0.04 11.47
N GLY A 102 0.60 0.80 10.44
CA GLY A 102 0.69 0.30 9.07
C GLY A 102 1.97 -0.51 8.88
N VAL A 103 1.90 -1.54 8.04
CA VAL A 103 3.02 -2.43 7.73
C VAL A 103 3.33 -2.36 6.25
N PHE A 104 4.58 -2.07 5.94
CA PHE A 104 5.14 -2.30 4.61
C PHE A 104 5.93 -3.61 4.64
N ASN A 105 5.40 -4.64 3.98
CA ASN A 105 5.96 -5.98 3.95
C ASN A 105 6.59 -6.26 2.59
N ILE A 106 7.84 -6.70 2.56
CA ILE A 106 8.59 -6.96 1.32
C ILE A 106 9.20 -8.35 1.39
N HIS A 107 8.89 -9.18 0.41
CA HIS A 107 9.33 -10.58 0.36
C HIS A 107 10.64 -10.78 -0.45
N SER A 108 11.30 -9.68 -0.82
CA SER A 108 12.57 -9.68 -1.56
C SER A 108 13.65 -8.95 -0.77
N SER A 109 14.85 -9.54 -0.71
CA SER A 109 16.04 -8.92 -0.11
C SER A 109 16.66 -7.82 -0.97
N ASP A 110 16.31 -7.80 -2.25
CA ASP A 110 16.98 -6.99 -3.28
C ASP A 110 16.08 -5.86 -3.77
N TYR A 111 14.89 -5.71 -3.17
CA TYR A 111 13.95 -4.67 -3.51
C TYR A 111 14.49 -3.29 -3.10
N VAL A 112 14.43 -2.35 -4.03
CA VAL A 112 14.80 -0.95 -3.79
C VAL A 112 13.52 -0.11 -3.74
N LEU A 113 13.25 0.50 -2.59
CA LEU A 113 12.22 1.53 -2.48
C LEU A 113 12.77 2.84 -3.05
N ASN A 114 12.12 3.36 -4.10
CA ASN A 114 12.41 4.66 -4.67
C ASN A 114 11.26 5.64 -4.38
N ALA A 115 11.13 6.03 -3.12
CA ALA A 115 10.10 6.95 -2.63
C ALA A 115 10.59 7.70 -1.40
N ASP A 116 9.97 8.84 -1.09
CA ASP A 116 10.13 9.48 0.20
C ASP A 116 9.42 8.65 1.28
N LEU A 117 10.17 8.21 2.29
CA LEU A 117 9.63 7.52 3.45
C LEU A 117 9.30 8.55 4.55
N GLY A 118 8.03 8.63 4.92
CA GLY A 118 7.54 9.57 5.93
C GLY A 118 6.73 8.93 7.05
N GLU A 119 6.79 9.55 8.22
CA GLU A 119 5.79 9.40 9.28
C GLU A 119 4.92 10.66 9.26
N ARG A 120 3.60 10.54 9.36
CA ARG A 120 2.75 11.70 9.72
C ARG A 120 2.66 11.80 11.24
N PRO A 121 3.33 12.77 11.89
CA PRO A 121 3.15 12.99 13.32
C PRO A 121 1.72 13.49 13.59
N TYR A 122 0.99 12.79 14.44
CA TYR A 122 -0.34 13.22 14.85
C TYR A 122 -0.26 14.42 15.81
N LEU A 123 -0.82 15.57 15.39
CA LEU A 123 -1.02 16.75 16.24
C LEU A 123 -2.37 16.61 16.98
N GLY A 124 -2.39 15.92 18.10
CA GLY A 124 -3.56 15.89 18.98
C GLY A 124 -3.76 17.24 19.66
N TYR A 125 -4.87 17.92 19.36
CA TYR A 125 -5.30 19.10 20.13
C TYR A 125 -5.76 18.64 21.52
N HIS A 126 -4.93 18.89 22.55
CA HIS A 126 -5.39 18.84 23.94
C HIS A 126 -6.22 20.09 24.23
N SER A 127 -7.55 19.96 24.24
CA SER A 127 -8.41 20.92 24.91
C SER A 127 -8.39 20.63 26.41
N GLY A 128 -7.76 21.51 27.19
CA GLY A 128 -7.85 21.52 28.66
C GLY A 128 -9.16 22.10 29.17
#